data_AF-K2BGR6-F1
#
_entry.id   AF-K2BGR6-F1
#
_cell.length_a   1.000
_cell.length_b   1.000
_cell.length_c   1.000
_cell.angle_alpha   90.00
_cell.angle_beta   90.00
_cell.angle_gamma   90.00
#
_symmetry.space_group_name_H-M   'P 1'
#
loop_
_entity.id
_entity.type
_entity.pdbx_description
1 polymer ?
#
loop_
_entity_poly.entity_id
_entity_poly.type
_entity_poly.pdbx_seq_one_letter_code
_entity_poly.pdbx_strand_id
1 'polypeptide(L)'
;MSLKRARLSAVALGVALGVLCGGWMLAIGISAAQGGFGADMMTRWATMYPGVEASMKGAWIVAGWGFLKGFFSGLILGWIYNLCLCCCNRSHCACCKTSAGSCSSCGCGETQKK
;
A
#
# COMPACT_ATOMS: atom_id res chain seq x y z
N MET A 1 -5.10 25.94 8.95
CA MET A 1 -5.48 24.80 8.08
C MET A 1 -5.94 23.66 8.97
N SER A 2 -7.22 23.29 8.90
CA SER A 2 -7.75 22.16 9.68
C SER A 2 -7.35 20.86 8.98
N LEU A 3 -6.36 20.17 9.52
CA LEU A 3 -5.98 18.83 9.04
C LEU A 3 -7.11 17.87 9.42
N LYS A 4 -8.02 17.60 8.48
CA LYS A 4 -9.06 16.59 8.64
C LYS A 4 -8.40 15.25 8.99
N ARG A 5 -8.96 14.52 9.95
CA ARG A 5 -8.62 13.11 10.20
C ARG A 5 -8.92 12.29 8.95
N ALA A 6 -7.95 12.19 8.04
CA ALA A 6 -8.06 11.40 6.85
C ALA A 6 -7.77 9.93 7.22
N ARG A 7 -8.84 9.14 7.41
CA ARG A 7 -8.70 7.69 7.39
C ARG A 7 -8.28 7.30 5.98
N LEU A 8 -7.18 6.59 5.89
CA LEU A 8 -6.60 6.23 4.60
C LEU A 8 -7.12 4.84 4.23
N SER A 9 -7.68 4.73 3.01
CA SER A 9 -8.10 3.44 2.48
C SER A 9 -6.86 2.60 2.18
N ALA A 10 -6.61 1.59 3.02
CA ALA A 10 -5.44 0.72 2.88
C ALA A 10 -5.37 0.03 1.52
N VAL A 11 -6.53 -0.27 0.92
CA VAL A 11 -6.63 -0.83 -0.42
C VAL A 11 -6.19 0.18 -1.48
N ALA A 12 -6.62 1.44 -1.37
CA ALA A 12 -6.22 2.49 -2.32
C ALA A 12 -4.70 2.76 -2.25
N LEU A 13 -4.12 2.75 -1.05
CA LEU A 13 -2.66 2.85 -0.86
C LEU A 13 -1.93 1.64 -1.45
N GLY A 14 -2.45 0.44 -1.19
CA GLY A 14 -1.94 -0.82 -1.73
C GLY A 14 -1.89 -0.80 -3.25
N VAL A 15 -2.99 -0.43 -3.91
CA VAL A 15 -3.03 -0.36 -5.37
C VAL A 15 -2.04 0.68 -5.91
N ALA A 16 -1.98 1.88 -5.31
CA ALA A 16 -1.05 2.92 -5.75
C ALA A 16 0.43 2.47 -5.63
N LEU A 17 0.81 1.88 -4.50
CA LEU A 17 2.17 1.36 -4.29
C LEU A 17 2.47 0.12 -5.13
N GLY A 18 1.49 -0.75 -5.33
CA GLY A 18 1.59 -1.90 -6.23
C GLY A 18 1.85 -1.47 -7.67
N VAL A 19 1.08 -0.51 -8.20
CA VAL A 19 1.27 0.02 -9.56
C VAL A 19 2.61 0.74 -9.68
N LEU A 20 3.00 1.54 -8.69
CA LEU A 20 4.30 2.23 -8.69
C LEU A 20 5.46 1.22 -8.72
N CYS A 21 5.43 0.21 -7.86
CA CYS A 21 6.49 -0.77 -7.72
C CYS A 21 6.54 -1.73 -8.92
N GLY A 22 5.39 -2.28 -9.32
CA GLY A 22 5.26 -3.15 -10.48
C GLY A 22 5.60 -2.42 -11.79
N GLY A 23 5.15 -1.17 -11.95
CA GLY A 23 5.44 -0.35 -13.13
C GLY A 23 6.92 0.01 -13.27
N TRP A 24 7.59 0.35 -12.16
CA TRP A 24 9.04 0.56 -12.17
C TRP A 24 9.81 -0.72 -12.52
N MET A 25 9.44 -1.86 -11.94
CA MET A 25 10.07 -3.15 -12.26
C MET A 25 9.81 -3.58 -13.72
N LEU A 26 8.62 -3.29 -14.25
CA LEU A 26 8.28 -3.50 -15.66
C LEU A 26 9.18 -2.63 -16.56
N ALA A 27 9.39 -1.35 -16.24
CA ALA A 27 10.24 -0.46 -17.01
C ALA A 27 11.70 -0.95 -17.05
N ILE A 28 12.22 -1.44 -15.91
CA ILE A 28 13.55 -2.07 -15.84
C ILE A 28 13.58 -3.37 -16.66
N GLY A 29 12.51 -4.16 -16.65
CA GLY A 29 12.44 -5.39 -17.44
C GLY A 29 12.39 -5.17 -18.94
N ILE A 30 11.64 -4.18 -19.39
CA ILE A 30 11.58 -3.83 -20.80
C ILE A 30 12.94 -3.28 -21.26
N SER A 31 13.57 -2.43 -20.47
CA SER A 31 14.92 -1.91 -20.79
C SER A 31 15.99 -3.00 -20.79
N ALA A 32 15.94 -3.96 -19.87
CA ALA A 32 16.81 -5.13 -19.89
C ALA A 32 16.55 -6.03 -21.12
N ALA A 33 15.30 -6.23 -21.51
CA ALA A 33 14.93 -7.06 -22.67
C ALA A 33 15.37 -6.46 -24.02
N GLN A 34 15.49 -5.13 -24.12
CA GLN A 34 15.96 -4.43 -25.33
C GLN A 34 17.50 -4.40 -25.45
N GLY A 35 18.23 -5.13 -24.59
CA GLY A 35 19.70 -5.13 -24.57
C GLY A 35 20.30 -3.93 -23.83
N GLY A 36 19.51 -3.26 -22.98
CA GLY A 36 19.89 -2.06 -22.25
C GLY A 36 20.17 -2.27 -20.76
N PHE A 37 20.26 -1.13 -20.08
CA PHE A 37 20.48 -0.99 -18.63
C PHE A 37 19.45 -1.80 -17.82
N GLY A 38 19.92 -2.66 -16.89
CA GLY A 38 19.05 -3.44 -16.01
C GLY A 38 19.23 -4.96 -16.09
N ALA A 39 20.07 -5.47 -17.00
CA ALA A 39 20.37 -6.91 -17.11
C ALA A 39 20.90 -7.50 -15.80
N ASP A 40 21.91 -6.88 -15.17
CA ASP A 40 22.41 -7.32 -13.85
C ASP A 40 21.33 -7.32 -12.75
N MET A 41 20.40 -6.36 -12.82
CA MET A 41 19.32 -6.27 -11.86
C MET A 41 18.30 -7.40 -12.07
N MET A 42 18.02 -7.76 -13.32
CA MET A 42 17.22 -8.93 -13.69
C MET A 42 17.87 -10.23 -13.24
N THR A 43 19.20 -10.38 -13.36
CA THR A 43 19.92 -11.57 -12.87
C THR A 43 19.79 -11.71 -11.36
N ARG A 44 19.86 -10.60 -10.62
CA ARG A 44 19.61 -10.61 -9.16
C ARG A 44 18.16 -10.98 -8.84
N TRP A 45 17.20 -10.47 -9.61
CA TRP A 45 15.79 -10.82 -9.44
C TRP A 45 15.49 -12.27 -9.81
N ALA A 46 16.16 -12.85 -10.80
CA ALA A 46 16.04 -14.26 -11.17
C ALA A 46 16.39 -15.23 -10.03
N THR A 47 17.30 -14.83 -9.13
CA THR A 47 17.62 -15.64 -7.94
C THR A 47 16.53 -15.64 -6.86
N MET A 48 15.69 -14.60 -6.82
CA MET A 48 14.64 -14.45 -5.81
C MET A 48 13.24 -14.80 -6.35
N TYR A 49 13.02 -14.59 -7.64
CA TYR A 49 11.72 -14.78 -8.29
C TYR A 49 11.85 -15.85 -9.38
N PRO A 50 11.29 -17.05 -9.14
CA PRO A 50 11.35 -18.12 -10.13
C PRO A 50 10.62 -17.71 -11.41
N GLY A 51 11.24 -17.99 -12.56
CA GLY A 51 10.70 -17.66 -13.88
C GLY A 51 11.06 -16.24 -14.37
N VAL A 52 11.85 -15.48 -13.62
CA VAL A 52 12.38 -14.19 -14.11
C VAL A 52 13.64 -14.44 -14.93
N GLU A 53 13.61 -13.98 -16.17
CA GLU A 53 14.76 -13.95 -17.09
C GLU A 53 14.86 -12.56 -17.70
N ALA A 54 16.03 -12.21 -18.25
CA ALA A 54 16.24 -10.97 -19.01
C ALA A 54 15.57 -11.04 -20.41
N SER A 55 14.26 -11.26 -20.41
CA SER A 55 13.42 -11.42 -21.60
C SER A 55 12.09 -10.70 -21.37
N MET A 56 11.38 -10.40 -22.47
CA MET A 56 10.08 -9.72 -22.40
C MET A 56 9.06 -10.47 -21.53
N LYS A 57 9.13 -11.81 -21.51
CA LYS A 57 8.30 -12.65 -20.62
C LYS A 57 8.68 -12.48 -19.13
N GLY A 58 9.97 -12.41 -18.84
CA GLY A 58 10.48 -12.18 -17.47
C GLY A 58 10.11 -10.79 -16.94
N ALA A 59 10.04 -9.78 -17.81
CA ALA A 59 9.59 -8.43 -17.45
C ALA A 59 8.14 -8.40 -16.92
N TRP A 60 7.24 -9.19 -17.50
CA TRP A 60 5.86 -9.31 -16.99
C TRP A 60 5.78 -10.08 -15.68
N ILE A 61 6.60 -11.14 -15.54
CA ILE A 61 6.64 -11.96 -14.32
C ILE A 61 7.14 -11.13 -13.13
N VAL A 62 8.23 -10.39 -13.30
CA VAL A 62 8.78 -9.54 -12.23
C VAL A 62 7.90 -8.34 -11.94
N ALA A 63 7.20 -7.78 -12.93
CA ALA A 63 6.19 -6.76 -12.68
C ALA A 63 5.03 -7.27 -11.83
N GLY A 64 4.57 -8.51 -12.06
CA GLY A 64 3.57 -9.18 -11.22
C GLY A 64 4.04 -9.38 -9.79
N TRP A 65 5.26 -9.88 -9.60
CA TRP A 65 5.88 -10.01 -8.27
C TRP A 65 6.06 -8.66 -7.55
N GLY A 66 6.51 -7.64 -8.29
CA GLY A 66 6.66 -6.27 -7.79
C GLY A 66 5.33 -5.64 -7.40
N PHE A 67 4.28 -5.84 -8.21
CA PHE A 67 2.93 -5.40 -7.90
C PHE A 67 2.40 -6.06 -6.63
N LEU A 68 2.54 -7.38 -6.51
CA LEU A 68 2.04 -8.11 -5.35
C LEU A 68 2.74 -7.65 -4.07
N LYS A 69 4.07 -7.52 -4.11
CA LYS A 69 4.85 -7.08 -2.95
C LYS A 69 4.56 -5.62 -2.57
N GLY A 70 4.41 -4.73 -3.56
CA GLY A 70 4.01 -3.34 -3.38
C GLY A 70 2.57 -3.17 -2.88
N PHE A 71 1.67 -4.06 -3.31
CA PHE A 71 0.29 -4.08 -2.86
C PHE A 71 0.18 -4.49 -1.40
N PHE A 72 0.84 -5.57 -1.00
CA PHE A 72 0.85 -6.01 0.40
C PHE A 72 1.57 -5.01 1.31
N SER A 73 2.69 -4.42 0.87
CA SER A 73 3.35 -3.39 1.67
C SER A 73 2.47 -2.17 1.88
N GLY A 74 1.73 -1.73 0.85
CA GLY A 74 0.76 -0.63 0.98
C GLY A 74 -0.46 -0.98 1.83
N LEU A 75 -0.95 -2.22 1.77
CA LEU A 75 -2.00 -2.71 2.68
C LEU A 75 -1.53 -2.67 4.15
N ILE A 76 -0.34 -3.19 4.41
CA ILE A 76 0.27 -3.22 5.75
C ILE A 76 0.50 -1.78 6.24
N LEU A 77 1.05 -0.90 5.41
CA LEU A 77 1.25 0.51 5.75
C LEU A 77 -0.06 1.23 6.04
N GLY A 78 -1.11 1.01 5.23
CA GLY A 78 -2.43 1.57 5.47
C GLY A 78 -3.06 1.05 6.76
N TRP A 79 -2.85 -0.24 7.08
CA TRP A 79 -3.31 -0.84 8.33
C TRP A 79 -2.57 -0.27 9.55
N ILE A 80 -1.23 -0.19 9.48
CA ILE A 80 -0.39 0.43 10.52
C ILE A 80 -0.77 1.90 10.70
N TYR A 81 -0.98 2.66 9.63
CA TYR A 81 -1.42 4.05 9.69
C TYR A 81 -2.75 4.18 10.43
N ASN A 82 -3.72 3.30 10.14
CA ASN A 82 -5.01 3.27 10.82
C ASN A 82 -4.90 2.80 12.30
N LEU A 83 -3.96 1.90 12.62
CA LEU A 83 -3.65 1.51 13.99
C LEU A 83 -3.02 2.65 14.78
N CYS A 84 -2.02 3.35 14.24
CA CYS A 84 -1.37 4.48 14.89
C CYS A 84 -2.35 5.64 15.15
N LEU A 85 -3.29 5.88 14.23
CA LEU A 85 -4.41 6.80 14.45
C LEU A 85 -5.33 6.38 15.60
N CYS A 86 -5.44 5.07 15.87
CA CYS A 86 -6.17 4.54 17.02
C CYS A 86 -5.34 4.54 18.32
N CYS A 87 -4.01 4.53 18.22
CA CYS A 87 -3.09 4.55 19.36
C CYS A 87 -2.72 5.96 19.86
N CYS A 88 -3.00 7.03 19.10
CA CYS A 88 -2.86 8.42 19.55
C CYS A 88 -4.14 9.05 20.14
N ASN A 89 -4.91 8.29 20.94
CA ASN A 89 -5.48 8.71 22.25
C ASN A 89 -6.53 7.68 22.71
N ARG A 90 -6.09 6.49 23.12
CA ARG A 90 -6.94 5.44 23.71
C ARG A 90 -6.48 5.00 25.11
N SER A 91 -5.77 5.87 25.83
CA SER A 91 -5.62 5.72 27.28
C SER A 91 -6.86 6.24 28.03
N HIS A 92 -7.77 6.96 27.35
CA HIS A 92 -9.09 7.34 27.86
C HIS A 92 -10.18 7.01 26.82
N CYS A 93 -10.61 5.76 26.73
CA CYS A 93 -11.96 5.49 26.21
C CYS A 93 -12.54 4.21 26.80
N ALA A 94 -12.96 4.30 28.07
CA ALA A 94 -13.85 3.35 28.71
C ALA A 94 -15.31 3.42 28.17
N CYS A 95 -15.62 4.37 27.29
CA CYS A 95 -17.00 4.68 26.88
C CYS A 95 -17.57 3.85 25.72
N CYS A 96 -16.84 2.91 25.11
CA CYS A 96 -17.35 2.15 23.95
C CYS A 96 -17.92 0.76 24.31
N LYS A 97 -18.06 0.45 25.60
CA LYS A 97 -18.58 -0.86 26.05
C LYS A 97 -19.92 -0.84 26.78
N THR A 98 -20.48 0.32 27.10
CA THR A 98 -21.79 0.37 27.77
C THR A 98 -22.78 1.20 26.96
N SER A 99 -23.92 0.59 26.76
CA SER A 99 -25.19 1.10 26.26
C SER A 99 -25.58 2.48 26.81
N ALA A 100 -26.35 3.20 26.00
CA ALA A 100 -27.17 4.36 26.37
C ALA A 100 -26.42 5.58 26.93
N GLY A 101 -25.99 6.49 26.04
CA GLY A 101 -25.55 7.82 26.44
C GLY A 101 -24.79 8.51 25.33
N SER A 102 -25.41 9.49 24.68
CA SER A 102 -24.80 10.35 23.67
C SER A 102 -23.54 11.01 24.19
N CYS A 103 -22.39 10.72 23.57
CA CYS A 103 -21.12 11.36 23.89
C CYS A 103 -20.88 12.51 22.90
N SER A 104 -21.13 13.73 23.34
CA SER A 104 -21.10 14.98 22.54
C SER A 104 -19.69 15.49 22.21
N SER A 105 -18.61 14.77 22.57
CA SER A 105 -17.23 15.21 22.34
C SER A 105 -16.46 14.39 21.30
N CYS A 106 -17.01 13.28 20.83
CA CYS A 106 -16.51 12.59 19.65
C CYS A 106 -17.48 12.87 18.52
N GLY A 107 -17.10 13.74 17.58
CA GLY A 107 -17.81 14.01 16.33
C GLY A 107 -17.88 12.80 15.38
N CYS A 108 -18.27 11.65 15.91
CA CYS A 108 -18.73 10.48 15.18
C CYS A 108 -20.23 10.66 14.92
N GLY A 109 -20.55 11.53 13.97
CA GLY A 109 -21.91 11.68 13.47
C GLY A 109 -22.35 13.12 13.36
N GLU A 110 -21.78 13.89 12.44
CA GLU A 110 -22.50 15.02 11.85
C GLU A 110 -22.27 15.07 10.33
N THR A 111 -23.38 14.79 9.64
CA THR A 111 -23.88 15.45 8.42
C THR A 111 -23.01 15.45 7.14
N GLN A 112 -23.42 14.59 6.20
CA GLN A 112 -23.51 14.99 4.79
C GLN A 112 -24.99 15.02 4.41
N LYS A 113 -25.64 16.15 4.68
CA LYS A 113 -26.86 16.54 3.99
C LYS A 113 -26.81 18.05 3.74
N LYS A 114 -26.18 18.43 2.64
CA LYS A 114 -26.64 19.56 1.82
C LYS A 114 -26.11 19.41 0.41
#